data_AF-A0A183TEF4-F1
#
_entry.id   AF-A0A183TEF4-F1
#
_cell.length_a   1.000
_cell.length_b   1.000
_cell.length_c   1.000
_cell.angle_alpha   90.00
_cell.angle_beta   90.00
_cell.angle_gamma   90.00
#
_symmetry.space_group_name_H-M   'P 1'
#
loop_
_entity.id
_entity.type
_entity.pdbx_description
1 polymer ?
#
loop_
_entity_poly.entity_id
_entity_poly.type
_entity_poly.pdbx_seq_one_letter_code
_entity_poly.pdbx_strand_id
1 'polypeptide(L)'
;NSQDTEVNSVKNVDGDGRRIQDVNRCKETKKDETVGVTEISEDIQRRPICTVQVITGGRNIVQQSVVATPGRLADLLRTQKAAGPNSEQEWSLSRLNVLVLDEADRLLEDNFGKDLAEITTSLPKVRQSLLFSATFSPAIKTALEAARMKALSENRRPPLVWQAKGLEAVAPGATAATVDTLSQHYLITKPELKEAFLVYIVDQFRTESPHPLIIIFSNKCKWCHLLGLIMSAVGIQSAVLHSSMPQRDRITALTSFKSSHIRVLIARDLASRGFYFPTVDVVINHNVPIRPKD
;
A
#
# COMPACT_ATOMS: atom_id res chain seq x y z
N ASN A 1 45.91 2.93 -9.98
CA ASN A 1 45.38 3.20 -11.33
C ASN A 1 43.88 3.24 -11.29
N SER A 2 43.39 4.43 -11.00
CA SER A 2 42.03 4.91 -11.13
C SER A 2 41.63 4.98 -12.60
N GLN A 3 40.44 4.48 -12.93
CA GLN A 3 39.63 5.02 -14.02
C GLN A 3 38.19 5.07 -13.54
N ASP A 4 37.82 6.26 -13.06
CA ASP A 4 36.45 6.72 -12.89
C ASP A 4 35.79 6.81 -14.27
N THR A 5 34.55 6.34 -14.37
CA THR A 5 33.70 6.61 -15.53
C THR A 5 32.69 7.68 -15.12
N GLU A 6 32.94 8.90 -15.56
CA GLU A 6 32.03 10.05 -15.49
C GLU A 6 30.73 9.74 -16.24
N VAL A 7 29.59 9.89 -15.58
CA VAL A 7 28.30 10.09 -16.25
C VAL A 7 27.93 11.56 -16.09
N ASN A 8 27.97 12.27 -17.23
CA ASN A 8 27.74 13.69 -17.36
C ASN A 8 26.42 14.16 -16.75
N SER A 9 26.52 15.15 -15.86
CA SER A 9 25.39 15.95 -15.40
C SER A 9 25.04 17.00 -16.46
N VAL A 10 23.83 16.94 -17.01
CA VAL A 10 23.30 18.02 -17.83
C VAL A 10 22.90 19.15 -16.88
N LYS A 11 23.66 20.24 -16.92
CA LYS A 11 23.39 21.50 -16.21
C LYS A 11 22.46 22.34 -17.07
N ASN A 12 21.22 22.57 -16.64
CA ASN A 12 20.43 23.68 -17.15
C ASN A 12 20.62 24.87 -16.20
N VAL A 13 21.11 25.97 -16.78
CA VAL A 13 21.31 27.27 -16.14
C VAL A 13 20.19 28.16 -16.64
N ASP A 14 19.28 28.59 -15.76
CA ASP A 14 18.39 29.71 -16.05
C ASP A 14 19.08 31.04 -15.75
N GLY A 15 18.82 32.02 -16.62
CA GLY A 15 19.53 33.30 -16.76
C GLY A 15 19.36 34.33 -15.64
N ASP A 16 19.14 33.92 -14.39
CA ASP A 16 19.11 34.85 -13.25
C ASP A 16 19.70 34.21 -11.98
N GLY A 17 20.98 33.85 -12.03
CA GLY A 17 21.95 33.89 -10.92
C GLY A 17 21.66 33.25 -9.56
N ARG A 18 20.53 32.57 -9.33
CA ARG A 18 20.17 31.99 -8.02
C ARG A 18 20.37 30.48 -8.02
N ARG A 19 21.28 30.03 -7.13
CA ARG A 19 21.46 28.61 -6.80
C ARG A 19 20.22 28.11 -6.05
N ILE A 20 19.40 27.27 -6.70
CA ILE A 20 18.40 26.45 -5.99
C ILE A 20 19.06 25.11 -5.68
N GLN A 21 19.30 24.87 -4.40
CA GLN A 21 19.80 23.62 -3.88
C GLN A 21 18.59 22.78 -3.44
N ASP A 22 17.96 22.05 -4.38
CA ASP A 22 16.88 21.14 -4.01
C ASP A 22 17.44 19.85 -3.41
N VAL A 23 17.68 19.92 -2.11
CA VAL A 23 17.90 18.76 -1.26
C VAL A 23 16.54 18.13 -0.98
N ASN A 24 16.11 17.16 -1.79
CA ASN A 24 14.97 16.33 -1.44
C ASN A 24 15.38 14.89 -1.09
N ARG A 25 15.63 14.74 0.21
CA ARG A 25 15.78 13.48 0.94
C ARG A 25 14.43 12.75 0.92
N CYS A 26 14.23 11.86 -0.05
CA CYS A 26 13.01 11.07 -0.16
C CYS A 26 12.91 10.09 1.02
N LYS A 27 12.08 10.41 2.01
CA LYS A 27 11.63 9.43 3.03
C LYS A 27 10.66 8.47 2.34
N GLU A 28 10.90 7.17 2.51
CA GLU A 28 9.97 6.10 2.12
C GLU A 28 8.65 6.27 2.91
N THR A 29 7.61 6.83 2.30
CA THR A 29 6.26 6.95 2.88
C THR A 29 5.27 6.07 2.13
N LYS A 30 4.62 5.19 2.89
CA LYS A 30 3.33 4.49 2.67
C LYS A 30 2.85 4.41 1.20
N LYS A 31 3.22 3.31 0.54
CA LYS A 31 2.79 2.96 -0.84
C LYS A 31 1.42 2.27 -0.91
N ASP A 32 0.80 1.96 0.24
CA ASP A 32 -0.38 1.10 0.33
C ASP A 32 -1.69 1.84 0.67
N GLU A 33 -1.68 3.18 0.70
CA GLU A 33 -2.85 4.02 1.02
C GLU A 33 -3.30 4.80 -0.22
N THR A 34 -3.89 4.10 -1.18
CA THR A 34 -4.26 4.67 -2.48
C THR A 34 -5.72 5.09 -2.55
N VAL A 35 -5.96 6.38 -2.80
CA VAL A 35 -7.17 6.86 -3.45
C VAL A 35 -7.06 6.47 -4.92
N GLY A 36 -7.86 5.49 -5.33
CA GLY A 36 -7.99 5.10 -6.72
C GLY A 36 -8.99 6.01 -7.43
N VAL A 37 -8.64 6.54 -8.58
CA VAL A 37 -9.63 7.06 -9.54
C VAL A 37 -9.68 6.03 -10.66
N THR A 38 -10.54 5.02 -10.51
CA THR A 38 -10.67 3.94 -11.49
C THR A 38 -12.14 3.71 -11.81
N GLU A 39 -12.44 3.69 -13.11
CA GLU A 39 -13.75 3.36 -13.70
C GLU A 39 -13.99 1.85 -13.65
N ILE A 40 -15.23 1.43 -13.36
CA ILE A 40 -15.65 0.02 -13.34
C ILE A 40 -16.34 -0.29 -14.66
N SER A 41 -15.88 -1.31 -15.39
CA SER A 41 -16.47 -1.79 -16.66
C SER A 41 -17.14 -3.16 -16.50
N GLU A 42 -18.31 -3.32 -17.12
CA GLU A 42 -18.83 -4.52 -17.81
C GLU A 42 -19.78 -3.93 -18.89
N ASP A 43 -19.76 -4.25 -20.19
CA ASP A 43 -19.38 -5.44 -20.94
C ASP A 43 -19.23 -5.11 -22.45
N ILE A 44 -18.72 -6.07 -23.26
CA ILE A 44 -18.70 -6.17 -24.75
C ILE A 44 -17.39 -5.75 -25.49
N GLN A 45 -16.56 -6.79 -25.67
CA GLN A 45 -15.66 -7.11 -26.79
C GLN A 45 -14.29 -6.38 -26.99
N ARG A 46 -13.25 -7.16 -26.65
CA ARG A 46 -11.95 -7.33 -27.35
C ARG A 46 -11.13 -6.06 -27.68
N ARG A 47 -10.37 -5.56 -26.70
CA ARG A 47 -8.98 -5.02 -26.78
C ARG A 47 -8.47 -4.77 -25.35
N PRO A 48 -7.16 -4.83 -25.04
CA PRO A 48 -6.65 -4.44 -23.72
C PRO A 48 -6.58 -2.91 -23.65
N ILE A 49 -7.39 -2.29 -22.78
CA ILE A 49 -7.68 -0.84 -22.86
C ILE A 49 -6.83 0.04 -21.93
N CYS A 50 -6.06 -0.47 -20.95
CA CYS A 50 -5.27 0.45 -20.12
C CYS A 50 -4.00 -0.12 -19.47
N THR A 51 -3.00 0.77 -19.35
CA THR A 51 -1.75 0.61 -18.60
C THR A 51 -1.80 1.54 -17.37
N VAL A 52 -1.72 0.97 -16.16
CA VAL A 52 -1.77 1.71 -14.89
C VAL A 52 -0.39 2.27 -14.56
N GLN A 53 -0.28 3.56 -14.22
CA GLN A 53 0.95 4.16 -13.71
C GLN A 53 0.72 4.82 -12.35
N VAL A 54 1.63 4.52 -11.42
CA VAL A 54 1.66 5.11 -10.07
C VAL A 54 2.39 6.45 -10.16
N ILE A 55 1.77 7.53 -9.69
CA ILE A 55 2.42 8.85 -9.67
C ILE A 55 3.47 8.88 -8.55
N THR A 56 4.73 8.71 -8.94
CA THR A 56 5.90 9.09 -8.13
C THR A 56 6.76 10.05 -8.93
N GLY A 57 6.78 11.34 -8.55
CA GLY A 57 7.81 12.29 -9.01
C GLY A 57 7.52 13.13 -10.26
N GLY A 58 6.49 13.98 -10.23
CA GLY A 58 6.47 15.22 -11.01
C GLY A 58 6.63 15.09 -12.53
N ARG A 59 5.78 14.29 -13.19
CA ARG A 59 5.62 14.34 -14.65
C ARG A 59 4.15 14.52 -15.03
N ASN A 60 3.97 15.24 -16.13
CA ASN A 60 2.72 15.65 -16.75
C ASN A 60 1.70 14.50 -16.88
N ILE A 61 0.46 14.73 -16.43
CA ILE A 61 -0.60 13.72 -16.33
C ILE A 61 -1.47 13.78 -17.59
N VAL A 62 -1.14 12.99 -18.61
CA VAL A 62 -2.04 12.69 -19.73
C VAL A 62 -2.51 11.24 -19.58
N GLN A 63 -3.39 10.97 -18.61
CA GLN A 63 -3.89 9.63 -18.30
C GLN A 63 -5.39 9.63 -17.96
N GLN A 64 -6.08 8.54 -18.31
CA GLN A 64 -7.52 8.36 -18.08
C GLN A 64 -7.87 7.99 -16.61
N SER A 65 -6.87 7.59 -15.81
CA SER A 65 -7.04 7.19 -14.41
C SER A 65 -5.87 7.71 -13.57
N VAL A 66 -6.14 8.13 -12.33
CA VAL A 66 -5.12 8.63 -11.40
C VAL A 66 -5.17 7.80 -10.12
N VAL A 67 -4.02 7.31 -9.66
CA VAL A 67 -3.90 6.58 -8.41
C VAL A 67 -2.92 7.32 -7.52
N ALA A 68 -3.37 7.78 -6.34
CA ALA A 68 -2.58 8.66 -5.49
C ALA A 68 -2.88 8.45 -4.00
N THR A 69 -1.91 8.76 -3.13
CA THR A 69 -2.16 8.85 -1.68
C THR A 69 -2.81 10.20 -1.35
N PRO A 70 -3.76 10.28 -0.39
CA PRO A 70 -4.48 11.52 -0.10
C PRO A 70 -3.55 12.69 0.22
N GLY A 71 -2.55 12.46 1.07
CA GLY A 71 -1.62 13.51 1.49
C GLY A 71 -0.86 14.14 0.32
N ARG A 72 -0.33 13.31 -0.61
CA ARG A 72 0.41 13.83 -1.76
C ARG A 72 -0.50 14.50 -2.78
N LEU A 73 -1.68 13.96 -3.03
CA LEU A 73 -2.63 14.58 -3.96
C LEU A 73 -3.13 15.93 -3.44
N ALA A 74 -3.46 16.02 -2.15
CA ALA A 74 -3.88 17.26 -1.53
C ALA A 74 -2.77 18.33 -1.55
N ASP A 75 -1.53 17.92 -1.34
CA ASP A 75 -0.36 18.80 -1.45
C ASP A 75 -0.17 19.37 -2.87
N LEU A 76 -0.33 18.52 -3.90
CA LEU A 76 -0.30 18.96 -5.30
C LEU A 76 -1.43 19.96 -5.62
N LEU A 77 -2.66 19.69 -5.14
CA LEU A 77 -3.80 20.59 -5.30
C LEU A 77 -3.56 21.95 -4.60
N ARG A 78 -3.03 21.93 -3.38
CA ARG A 78 -2.70 23.16 -2.63
C ARG A 78 -1.62 23.99 -3.31
N THR A 79 -0.55 23.33 -3.77
CA THR A 79 0.55 23.98 -4.48
C THR A 79 0.04 24.67 -5.75
N GLN A 80 -0.83 24.00 -6.50
CA GLN A 80 -1.44 24.57 -7.69
C GLN A 80 -2.36 25.76 -7.38
N LYS A 81 -3.17 25.69 -6.32
CA LYS A 81 -3.98 26.84 -5.87
C LYS A 81 -3.11 28.03 -5.47
N ALA A 82 -1.95 27.78 -4.85
CA ALA A 82 -1.02 28.81 -4.42
C ALA A 82 -0.25 29.47 -5.58
N ALA A 83 -0.04 28.76 -6.69
CA ALA A 83 0.65 29.28 -7.88
C ALA A 83 -0.11 30.40 -8.61
N GLY A 84 -1.38 30.64 -8.23
CA GLY A 84 -2.18 31.76 -8.70
C GLY A 84 -2.80 31.56 -10.10
N PRO A 85 -3.77 32.40 -10.48
CA PRO A 85 -4.58 32.22 -11.70
C PRO A 85 -3.81 32.41 -13.01
N ASN A 86 -2.60 32.98 -12.96
CA ASN A 86 -1.74 33.22 -14.12
C ASN A 86 -0.70 32.12 -14.34
N SER A 87 -0.65 31.11 -13.46
CA SER A 87 0.19 29.93 -13.67
C SER A 87 -0.52 28.97 -14.64
N GLU A 88 0.22 28.44 -15.61
CA GLU A 88 -0.33 27.41 -16.49
C GLU A 88 -0.72 26.20 -15.64
N GLN A 89 -2.03 25.89 -15.64
CA GLN A 89 -2.54 24.72 -14.95
C GLN A 89 -2.06 23.46 -15.67
N GLU A 90 -1.00 22.86 -15.16
CA GLU A 90 -0.35 21.69 -15.78
C GLU A 90 -1.28 20.45 -15.80
N TRP A 91 -2.25 20.34 -14.88
CA TRP A 91 -3.21 19.24 -14.83
C TRP A 91 -4.56 19.64 -14.21
N SER A 92 -5.62 18.92 -14.54
CA SER A 92 -6.99 19.20 -14.08
C SER A 92 -7.79 17.93 -13.81
N LEU A 93 -8.53 17.92 -12.71
CA LEU A 93 -9.49 16.86 -12.34
C LEU A 93 -10.95 17.24 -12.68
N SER A 94 -11.15 18.31 -13.45
CA SER A 94 -12.48 18.84 -13.80
C SER A 94 -13.37 17.87 -14.58
N ARG A 95 -12.77 16.88 -15.26
CA ARG A 95 -13.47 15.85 -16.05
C ARG A 95 -13.61 14.52 -15.30
N LEU A 96 -13.39 14.51 -13.98
CA LEU A 96 -13.46 13.29 -13.19
C LEU A 96 -14.91 12.86 -12.97
N ASN A 97 -15.25 11.66 -13.47
CA ASN A 97 -16.61 11.11 -13.38
C ASN A 97 -16.78 10.14 -12.20
N VAL A 98 -15.71 9.45 -11.78
CA VAL A 98 -15.74 8.42 -10.74
C VAL A 98 -14.62 8.67 -9.73
N LEU A 99 -14.94 8.64 -8.44
CA LEU A 99 -13.99 8.66 -7.33
C LEU A 99 -14.06 7.33 -6.58
N VAL A 100 -12.93 6.66 -6.37
CA VAL A 100 -12.84 5.43 -5.57
C VAL A 100 -11.98 5.66 -4.32
N LEU A 101 -12.57 5.44 -3.15
CA LEU A 101 -11.85 5.41 -1.89
C LEU A 101 -11.62 3.95 -1.53
N ASP A 102 -10.40 3.47 -1.71
CA ASP A 102 -10.00 2.09 -1.35
C ASP A 102 -9.36 2.08 0.04
N GLU A 103 -9.42 0.96 0.75
CA GLU A 103 -8.94 0.83 2.14
C GLU A 103 -9.48 1.95 3.06
N ALA A 104 -10.78 2.24 2.95
CA ALA A 104 -11.36 3.43 3.53
C ALA A 104 -11.31 3.46 5.07
N ASP A 105 -11.27 2.31 5.74
CA ASP A 105 -11.06 2.24 7.18
C ASP A 105 -9.71 2.85 7.57
N ARG A 106 -8.63 2.51 6.85
CA ARG A 106 -7.31 3.12 7.02
C ARG A 106 -7.31 4.60 6.67
N LEU A 107 -7.95 4.98 5.56
CA LEU A 107 -8.05 6.38 5.14
C LEU A 107 -8.72 7.27 6.21
N LEU A 108 -9.74 6.74 6.89
CA LEU A 108 -10.51 7.49 7.90
C LEU A 108 -9.84 7.44 9.28
N GLU A 109 -9.13 6.38 9.63
CA GLU A 109 -8.41 6.25 10.92
C GLU A 109 -7.12 7.08 10.96
N ASP A 110 -6.37 7.16 9.86
CA ASP A 110 -5.07 7.85 9.79
C ASP A 110 -5.17 9.39 9.72
N ASN A 111 -6.33 9.94 10.06
CA ASN A 111 -6.58 11.39 10.15
C ASN A 111 -6.36 12.16 8.82
N PHE A 112 -6.53 11.50 7.68
CA PHE A 112 -6.51 12.14 6.36
C PHE A 112 -7.72 13.05 6.09
N GLY A 113 -8.59 13.29 7.07
CA GLY A 113 -9.83 14.04 6.89
C GLY A 113 -9.63 15.43 6.26
N LYS A 114 -8.56 16.14 6.62
CA LYS A 114 -8.24 17.45 6.01
C LYS A 114 -7.83 17.32 4.55
N ASP A 115 -7.00 16.33 4.22
CA ASP A 115 -6.53 16.10 2.85
C ASP A 115 -7.68 15.58 1.97
N LEU A 116 -8.51 14.67 2.48
CA LEU A 116 -9.70 14.18 1.78
C LEU A 116 -10.73 15.30 1.55
N ALA A 117 -10.91 16.22 2.50
CA ALA A 117 -11.77 17.38 2.32
C ALA A 117 -11.24 18.31 1.23
N GLU A 118 -9.93 18.57 1.22
CA GLU A 118 -9.26 19.39 0.19
C GLU A 118 -9.42 18.78 -1.21
N ILE A 119 -9.20 17.47 -1.33
CA ILE A 119 -9.41 16.72 -2.57
C ILE A 119 -10.88 16.82 -2.99
N THR A 120 -11.80 16.43 -2.10
CA THR A 120 -13.25 16.38 -2.39
C THR A 120 -13.81 17.73 -2.84
N THR A 121 -13.31 18.83 -2.28
CA THR A 121 -13.70 20.21 -2.63
C THR A 121 -13.19 20.61 -4.01
N SER A 122 -12.05 20.06 -4.43
CA SER A 122 -11.43 20.34 -5.73
C SER A 122 -11.95 19.45 -6.85
N LEU A 123 -12.78 18.45 -6.54
CA LEU A 123 -13.39 17.51 -7.50
C LEU A 123 -14.78 17.97 -7.97
N PRO A 124 -15.22 17.57 -9.18
CA PRO A 124 -16.55 17.87 -9.71
C PRO A 124 -17.68 17.40 -8.77
N LYS A 125 -18.70 18.24 -8.56
CA LYS A 125 -19.83 17.90 -7.67
C LYS A 125 -20.68 16.73 -8.19
N VAL A 126 -20.85 16.68 -9.51
CA VAL A 126 -21.55 15.59 -10.20
C VAL A 126 -20.53 14.53 -10.56
N ARG A 127 -20.46 13.49 -9.72
CA ARG A 127 -19.60 12.32 -9.91
C ARG A 127 -20.20 11.12 -9.17
N GLN A 128 -19.83 9.92 -9.60
CA GLN A 128 -20.04 8.69 -8.85
C GLN A 128 -18.92 8.55 -7.81
N SER A 129 -19.28 8.33 -6.55
CA SER A 129 -18.31 8.07 -5.48
C SER A 129 -18.51 6.65 -4.97
N LEU A 130 -17.42 5.89 -4.92
CA LEU A 130 -17.38 4.52 -4.43
C LEU A 130 -16.43 4.46 -3.24
N LEU A 131 -16.80 3.70 -2.22
CA LEU A 131 -16.00 3.51 -1.01
C LEU A 131 -15.90 2.00 -0.77
N PHE A 132 -14.68 1.50 -0.73
CA PHE A 132 -14.33 0.12 -0.46
C PHE A 132 -13.51 0.06 0.83
N SER A 133 -13.83 -0.91 1.67
CA SER A 133 -13.18 -1.12 2.96
C SER A 133 -13.22 -2.60 3.28
N ALA A 134 -12.13 -3.13 3.82
CA ALA A 134 -12.08 -4.52 4.29
C ALA A 134 -12.90 -4.70 5.57
N THR A 135 -12.94 -3.67 6.43
CA THR A 135 -13.67 -3.71 7.70
C THR A 135 -14.79 -2.67 7.77
N PHE A 136 -15.79 -2.93 8.62
CA PHE A 136 -16.89 -2.01 8.90
C PHE A 136 -16.69 -1.29 10.24
N SER A 137 -15.61 -0.51 10.32
CA SER A 137 -15.18 0.18 11.53
C SER A 137 -16.17 1.29 11.97
N PRO A 138 -16.11 1.77 13.23
CA PRO A 138 -16.90 2.92 13.67
C PRO A 138 -16.69 4.16 12.79
N ALA A 139 -15.48 4.38 12.29
CA ALA A 139 -15.17 5.49 11.39
C ALA A 139 -15.95 5.39 10.06
N ILE A 140 -16.05 4.17 9.50
CA ILE A 140 -16.85 3.88 8.30
C ILE A 140 -18.34 4.12 8.56
N LYS A 141 -18.86 3.67 9.71
CA LYS A 141 -20.25 3.93 10.11
C LYS A 141 -20.55 5.42 10.18
N THR A 142 -19.70 6.20 10.83
CA THR A 142 -19.84 7.66 10.92
C THR A 142 -19.79 8.32 9.55
N ALA A 143 -18.86 7.91 8.67
CA ALA A 143 -18.77 8.44 7.32
C ALA A 143 -20.01 8.11 6.47
N LEU A 144 -20.56 6.89 6.61
CA LEU A 144 -21.79 6.48 5.96
C LEU A 144 -22.99 7.31 6.40
N GLU A 145 -23.15 7.54 7.71
CA GLU A 145 -24.24 8.37 8.23
C GLU A 145 -24.12 9.83 7.77
N ALA A 146 -22.91 10.40 7.77
CA ALA A 146 -22.66 11.72 7.21
C ALA A 146 -23.03 11.80 5.71
N ALA A 147 -22.69 10.76 4.94
CA ALA A 147 -23.04 10.67 3.52
C ALA A 147 -24.56 10.56 3.28
N ARG A 148 -25.27 9.81 4.13
CA ARG A 148 -26.75 9.72 4.09
C ARG A 148 -27.41 11.05 4.41
N MET A 149 -26.98 11.73 5.46
CA MET A 149 -27.49 13.04 5.85
C MET A 149 -27.26 14.08 4.74
N LYS A 150 -26.07 14.09 4.14
CA LYS A 150 -25.77 14.97 3.01
C LYS A 150 -26.65 14.67 1.80
N ALA A 151 -26.83 13.39 1.44
CA ALA A 151 -27.69 12.99 0.34
C ALA A 151 -29.13 13.48 0.57
N LEU A 152 -29.65 13.35 1.79
CA LEU A 152 -30.98 13.84 2.15
C LEU A 152 -31.09 15.36 2.01
N SER A 153 -30.12 16.13 2.52
CA SER A 153 -30.11 17.60 2.39
C SER A 153 -30.02 18.09 0.95
N GLU A 154 -29.40 17.31 0.06
CA GLU A 154 -29.24 17.63 -1.36
C GLU A 154 -30.35 17.00 -2.22
N ASN A 155 -31.37 16.40 -1.62
CA ASN A 155 -32.44 15.65 -2.30
C ASN A 155 -31.91 14.60 -3.29
N ARG A 156 -30.83 13.92 -2.90
CA ARG A 156 -30.17 12.85 -3.65
C ARG A 156 -30.49 11.49 -3.04
N ARG A 157 -30.36 10.44 -3.85
CA ARG A 157 -30.46 9.07 -3.36
C ARG A 157 -29.36 8.79 -2.33
N PRO A 158 -29.66 8.12 -1.21
CA PRO A 158 -28.65 7.71 -0.25
C PRO A 158 -27.67 6.71 -0.88
N PRO A 159 -26.44 6.59 -0.33
CA PRO A 159 -25.48 5.61 -0.81
C PRO A 159 -26.02 4.18 -0.66
N LEU A 160 -25.84 3.38 -1.70
CA LEU A 160 -26.08 1.94 -1.66
C LEU A 160 -25.00 1.27 -0.82
N VAL A 161 -25.41 0.42 0.12
CA VAL A 161 -24.51 -0.28 1.04
C VAL A 161 -24.63 -1.76 0.78
N TRP A 162 -23.50 -2.39 0.49
CA TRP A 162 -23.36 -3.84 0.43
C TRP A 162 -22.35 -4.28 1.47
N GLN A 163 -22.71 -5.29 2.26
CA GLN A 163 -21.84 -5.90 3.25
C GLN A 163 -21.93 -7.42 3.10
N ALA A 164 -20.78 -8.08 3.04
CA ALA A 164 -20.73 -9.54 3.03
C ALA A 164 -21.27 -10.09 4.36
N LYS A 165 -22.21 -11.03 4.29
CA LYS A 165 -22.73 -11.74 5.47
C LYS A 165 -21.59 -12.56 6.11
N GLY A 166 -21.40 -12.42 7.42
CA GLY A 166 -20.37 -13.16 8.17
C GLY A 166 -19.08 -12.37 8.45
N LEU A 167 -18.89 -11.18 7.88
CA LEU A 167 -17.90 -10.20 8.34
C LEU A 167 -18.56 -9.25 9.35
N GLU A 168 -18.88 -9.76 10.53
CA GLU A 168 -19.23 -8.88 11.65
C GLU A 168 -17.97 -8.16 12.09
N ALA A 169 -18.07 -6.83 12.23
CA ALA A 169 -17.00 -6.06 12.82
C ALA A 169 -16.73 -6.63 14.22
N VAL A 170 -15.49 -7.08 14.43
CA VAL A 170 -14.95 -7.37 15.75
C VAL A 170 -15.40 -6.25 16.68
N ALA A 171 -16.12 -6.61 17.76
CA ALA A 171 -16.87 -5.68 18.59
C ALA A 171 -16.01 -4.45 19.01
N PRO A 172 -16.61 -3.26 19.21
CA PRO A 172 -15.87 -2.11 19.70
C PRO A 172 -15.26 -2.45 21.08
N GLY A 173 -13.94 -2.62 21.15
CA GLY A 173 -13.24 -3.04 22.36
C GLY A 173 -12.65 -4.45 22.32
N ALA A 174 -12.95 -5.26 21.30
CA ALA A 174 -12.15 -6.45 21.04
C ALA A 174 -10.82 -6.01 20.45
N THR A 175 -9.81 -5.90 21.33
CA THR A 175 -8.39 -5.96 20.96
C THR A 175 -8.23 -7.07 19.93
N ALA A 176 -7.64 -6.74 18.77
CA ALA A 176 -7.40 -7.65 17.64
C ALA A 176 -7.46 -9.11 18.07
N ALA A 177 -8.61 -9.75 17.83
CA ALA A 177 -8.91 -11.05 18.44
C ALA A 177 -7.98 -12.09 17.82
N THR A 178 -6.82 -12.29 18.45
CA THR A 178 -6.00 -13.45 18.18
C THR A 178 -6.83 -14.65 18.60
N VAL A 179 -7.07 -15.58 17.68
CA VAL A 179 -7.85 -16.78 17.95
C VAL A 179 -7.23 -17.52 19.14
N ASP A 180 -8.03 -18.01 20.08
CA ASP A 180 -7.53 -18.67 21.30
C ASP A 180 -6.63 -19.90 21.02
N THR A 181 -6.75 -20.49 19.82
CA THR A 181 -5.93 -21.61 19.36
C THR A 181 -4.55 -21.20 18.86
N LEU A 182 -4.29 -19.90 18.67
CA LEU A 182 -3.03 -19.38 18.16
C LEU A 182 -2.01 -19.23 19.29
N SER A 183 -0.99 -20.09 19.30
CA SER A 183 0.12 -19.98 20.25
C SER A 183 1.05 -18.83 19.82
N GLN A 184 1.22 -17.85 20.69
CA GLN A 184 2.06 -16.68 20.45
C GLN A 184 3.23 -16.67 21.41
N HIS A 185 4.43 -16.52 20.86
CA HIS A 185 5.68 -16.47 21.60
C HIS A 185 6.47 -15.24 21.18
N TYR A 186 7.32 -14.74 22.07
CA TYR A 186 8.25 -13.65 21.77
C TYR A 186 9.65 -14.05 22.20
N LEU A 187 10.63 -13.58 21.45
CA LEU A 187 12.05 -13.74 21.77
C LEU A 187 12.66 -12.35 21.96
N ILE A 188 13.24 -12.11 23.14
CA ILE A 188 14.05 -10.93 23.39
C ILE A 188 15.50 -11.30 23.11
N THR A 189 16.11 -10.61 22.15
CA THR A 189 17.50 -10.82 21.79
C THR A 189 18.20 -9.51 21.50
N LYS A 190 19.53 -9.53 21.56
CA LYS A 190 20.35 -8.39 21.14
C LYS A 190 20.21 -8.20 19.63
N PRO A 191 20.18 -6.95 19.13
CA PRO A 191 20.01 -6.67 17.71
C PRO A 191 21.00 -7.42 16.81
N GLU A 192 22.24 -7.61 17.26
CA GLU A 192 23.32 -8.22 16.48
C GLU A 192 23.15 -9.73 16.28
N LEU A 193 22.35 -10.38 17.13
CA LEU A 193 22.13 -11.83 17.08
C LEU A 193 20.83 -12.18 16.36
N LYS A 194 20.03 -11.19 16.00
CA LYS A 194 18.65 -11.37 15.58
C LYS A 194 18.52 -12.22 14.32
N GLU A 195 19.37 -11.98 13.32
CA GLU A 195 19.38 -12.73 12.07
C GLU A 195 19.86 -14.17 12.29
N ALA A 196 20.84 -14.38 13.19
CA ALA A 196 21.31 -15.72 13.55
C ALA A 196 20.20 -16.53 14.25
N PHE A 197 19.49 -15.92 15.19
CA PHE A 197 18.32 -16.55 15.83
C PHE A 197 17.20 -16.82 14.86
N LEU A 198 16.93 -15.92 13.89
CA LEU A 198 15.93 -16.17 12.86
C LEU A 198 16.26 -17.42 12.04
N VAL A 199 17.51 -17.54 11.58
CA VAL A 199 17.97 -18.73 10.83
C VAL A 199 17.83 -19.98 11.69
N TYR A 200 18.27 -19.93 12.94
CA TYR A 200 18.16 -21.05 13.88
C TYR A 200 16.70 -21.49 14.03
N ILE A 201 15.77 -20.56 14.27
CA ILE A 201 14.34 -20.87 14.44
C ILE A 201 13.76 -21.51 13.18
N VAL A 202 14.04 -20.94 12.01
CA VAL A 202 13.57 -21.49 10.73
C VAL A 202 14.09 -22.92 10.53
N ASP A 203 15.35 -23.17 10.88
CA ASP A 203 15.97 -24.49 10.76
C ASP A 203 15.40 -25.52 11.76
N GLN A 204 15.12 -25.10 12.99
CA GLN A 204 14.44 -25.95 13.98
C GLN A 204 13.06 -26.39 13.48
N PHE A 205 12.23 -25.48 12.99
CA PHE A 205 10.91 -25.84 12.45
C PHE A 205 11.01 -26.79 11.25
N ARG A 206 12.01 -26.62 10.39
CA ARG A 206 12.29 -27.54 9.26
C ARG A 206 12.78 -28.92 9.70
N THR A 207 13.31 -29.02 10.91
CA THR A 207 13.78 -30.29 11.48
C THR A 207 12.65 -31.02 12.21
N GLU A 208 11.83 -30.29 12.98
CA GLU A 208 10.70 -30.84 13.73
C GLU A 208 9.53 -31.24 12.83
N SER A 209 9.30 -30.47 11.78
CA SER A 209 8.26 -30.73 10.78
C SER A 209 8.92 -31.01 9.43
N PRO A 210 8.54 -32.08 8.72
CA PRO A 210 9.23 -32.45 7.48
C PRO A 210 9.05 -31.43 6.35
N HIS A 211 8.05 -30.53 6.42
CA HIS A 211 7.67 -29.65 5.30
C HIS A 211 6.98 -28.34 5.71
N PRO A 212 7.42 -27.58 6.73
CA PRO A 212 6.68 -26.43 7.25
C PRO A 212 6.58 -25.31 6.22
N LEU A 213 5.40 -24.71 6.11
CA LEU A 213 5.21 -23.43 5.44
C LEU A 213 5.43 -22.31 6.45
N ILE A 214 6.40 -21.44 6.15
CA ILE A 214 6.85 -20.37 7.03
C ILE A 214 6.73 -19.03 6.32
N ILE A 215 6.11 -18.06 6.98
CA ILE A 215 6.11 -16.65 6.56
C ILE A 215 6.93 -15.82 7.54
N ILE A 216 7.83 -14.99 7.02
CA ILE A 216 8.67 -14.07 7.78
C ILE A 216 8.32 -12.64 7.39
N PHE A 217 7.82 -11.84 8.33
CA PHE A 217 7.53 -10.42 8.11
C PHE A 217 8.69 -9.53 8.53
N SER A 218 9.09 -8.62 7.65
CA SER A 218 10.12 -7.61 7.92
C SER A 218 9.63 -6.21 7.58
N ASN A 219 10.13 -5.19 8.26
CA ASN A 219 9.60 -3.83 8.12
C ASN A 219 10.18 -3.02 6.93
N LYS A 220 11.21 -3.50 6.22
CA LYS A 220 11.78 -2.78 5.06
C LYS A 220 12.08 -3.71 3.89
N CYS A 221 11.88 -3.20 2.67
CA CYS A 221 12.17 -3.93 1.42
C CYS A 221 13.63 -4.37 1.33
N LYS A 222 14.56 -3.53 1.80
CA LYS A 222 16.00 -3.86 1.87
C LYS A 222 16.27 -5.00 2.84
N TRP A 223 15.58 -5.04 3.97
CA TRP A 223 15.71 -6.12 4.94
C TRP A 223 15.15 -7.44 4.39
N CYS A 224 14.02 -7.41 3.68
CA CYS A 224 13.50 -8.62 3.02
C CYS A 224 14.53 -9.25 2.07
N HIS A 225 15.21 -8.43 1.25
CA HIS A 225 16.28 -8.91 0.38
C HIS A 225 17.47 -9.45 1.17
N LEU A 226 17.93 -8.73 2.19
CA LEU A 226 19.07 -9.17 3.01
C LEU A 226 18.77 -10.51 3.68
N LEU A 227 17.59 -10.66 4.26
CA LEU A 227 17.15 -11.93 4.85
C LEU A 227 17.11 -13.04 3.80
N GLY A 228 16.63 -12.76 2.58
CA GLY A 228 16.68 -13.74 1.47
C GLY A 228 18.09 -14.19 1.12
N LEU A 229 19.06 -13.26 1.08
CA LEU A 229 20.47 -13.57 0.87
C LEU A 229 21.06 -14.40 2.01
N ILE A 230 20.75 -14.07 3.26
CA ILE A 230 21.19 -14.82 4.44
C ILE A 230 20.66 -16.24 4.39
N MET A 231 19.36 -16.42 4.11
CA MET A 231 18.73 -17.74 3.98
C MET A 231 19.39 -18.55 2.87
N SER A 232 19.63 -17.94 1.70
CA SER A 232 20.32 -18.61 0.60
C SER A 232 21.74 -19.03 0.96
N ALA A 233 22.49 -18.21 1.71
CA ALA A 233 23.86 -18.51 2.12
C ALA A 233 23.95 -19.72 3.05
N VAL A 234 22.90 -19.98 3.84
CA VAL A 234 22.79 -21.15 4.72
C VAL A 234 22.05 -22.33 4.07
N GLY A 235 21.75 -22.26 2.77
CA GLY A 235 21.10 -23.34 2.03
C GLY A 235 19.58 -23.44 2.21
N ILE A 236 18.93 -22.39 2.73
CA ILE A 236 17.48 -22.30 2.88
C ILE A 236 16.89 -21.56 1.68
N GLN A 237 16.11 -22.27 0.88
CA GLN A 237 15.38 -21.66 -0.23
C GLN A 237 14.23 -20.79 0.31
N SER A 238 14.23 -19.52 -0.07
CA SER A 238 13.20 -18.56 0.31
C SER A 238 12.78 -17.68 -0.87
N ALA A 239 11.52 -17.26 -0.84
CA ALA A 239 10.96 -16.30 -1.78
C ALA A 239 10.86 -14.94 -1.07
N VAL A 240 11.12 -13.86 -1.79
CA VAL A 240 10.99 -12.50 -1.27
C VAL A 240 9.77 -11.83 -1.90
N LEU A 241 9.00 -11.07 -1.12
CA LEU A 241 7.82 -10.34 -1.59
C LEU A 241 7.73 -8.95 -0.95
N HIS A 242 7.85 -7.90 -1.76
CA HIS A 242 7.59 -6.53 -1.29
C HIS A 242 7.23 -5.56 -2.44
N SER A 243 6.76 -4.37 -2.08
CA SER A 243 6.24 -3.35 -3.00
C SER A 243 7.25 -2.75 -4.00
N SER A 244 8.55 -2.90 -3.75
CA SER A 244 9.60 -2.48 -4.70
C SER A 244 9.94 -3.51 -5.79
N MET A 245 9.35 -4.71 -5.76
CA MET A 245 9.59 -5.72 -6.80
C MET A 245 8.68 -5.47 -8.02
N PRO A 246 9.14 -5.82 -9.23
CA PRO A 246 8.28 -5.90 -10.40
C PRO A 246 7.07 -6.82 -10.14
N GLN A 247 5.91 -6.47 -10.69
CA GLN A 247 4.68 -7.24 -10.47
C GLN A 247 4.81 -8.71 -10.90
N ARG A 248 5.53 -8.97 -11.99
CA ARG A 248 5.83 -10.33 -12.48
C ARG A 248 6.55 -11.17 -11.41
N ASP A 249 7.54 -10.58 -10.75
CA ASP A 249 8.35 -11.29 -9.76
C ASP A 249 7.55 -11.53 -8.48
N ARG A 250 6.71 -10.56 -8.09
CA ARG A 250 5.77 -10.71 -6.98
C ARG A 250 4.81 -11.89 -7.19
N ILE A 251 4.24 -11.98 -8.40
CA ILE A 251 3.34 -13.09 -8.77
C ILE A 251 4.11 -14.42 -8.76
N THR A 252 5.33 -14.43 -9.27
CA THR A 252 6.19 -15.64 -9.30
C THR A 252 6.50 -16.12 -7.88
N ALA A 253 7.01 -15.24 -7.01
CA ALA A 253 7.32 -15.53 -5.61
C ALA A 253 6.10 -16.08 -4.85
N LEU A 254 4.94 -15.45 -5.05
CA LEU A 254 3.69 -15.88 -4.43
C LEU A 254 3.23 -17.24 -4.97
N THR A 255 3.34 -17.48 -6.27
CA THR A 255 2.92 -18.75 -6.90
C THR A 255 3.83 -19.90 -6.46
N SER A 256 5.14 -19.68 -6.38
CA SER A 256 6.08 -20.68 -5.85
C SER A 256 5.83 -21.00 -4.38
N PHE A 257 5.39 -20.02 -3.59
CA PHE A 257 5.03 -20.25 -2.19
C PHE A 257 3.70 -21.00 -2.05
N LYS A 258 2.66 -20.60 -2.80
CA LYS A 258 1.34 -21.24 -2.78
C LYS A 258 1.37 -22.70 -3.25
N SER A 259 2.26 -23.02 -4.18
CA SER A 259 2.48 -24.39 -4.66
C SER A 259 3.37 -25.23 -3.73
N SER A 260 3.80 -24.67 -2.59
CA SER A 260 4.74 -25.29 -1.65
C SER A 260 6.09 -25.69 -2.27
N HIS A 261 6.40 -25.15 -3.47
CA HIS A 261 7.69 -25.33 -4.12
C HIS A 261 8.80 -24.61 -3.35
N ILE A 262 8.50 -23.38 -2.91
CA ILE A 262 9.29 -22.65 -1.92
C ILE A 262 8.48 -22.61 -0.63
N ARG A 263 9.11 -22.96 0.49
CA ARG A 263 8.41 -23.11 1.78
C ARG A 263 8.63 -21.97 2.77
N VAL A 264 9.57 -21.08 2.47
CA VAL A 264 9.85 -19.89 3.28
C VAL A 264 9.55 -18.65 2.44
N LEU A 265 8.61 -17.82 2.89
CA LEU A 265 8.28 -16.53 2.25
C LEU A 265 8.66 -15.38 3.17
N ILE A 266 9.52 -14.49 2.69
CA ILE A 266 9.92 -13.27 3.38
C ILE A 266 9.15 -12.10 2.78
N ALA A 267 8.28 -11.46 3.56
CA ALA A 267 7.40 -10.41 3.10
C ALA A 267 7.54 -9.12 3.91
N ARG A 268 7.33 -7.96 3.28
CA ARG A 268 7.10 -6.71 4.01
C ARG A 268 5.63 -6.52 4.33
N ASP A 269 4.80 -6.67 3.31
CA ASP A 269 3.36 -6.48 3.36
C ASP A 269 2.72 -7.52 2.43
N LEU A 270 1.88 -8.39 2.97
CA LEU A 270 1.05 -9.31 2.16
C LEU A 270 -0.26 -8.66 1.73
N ALA A 271 -0.59 -7.50 2.31
CA ALA A 271 -1.92 -6.88 2.30
C ALA A 271 -2.40 -6.34 0.94
N SER A 272 -1.68 -6.55 -0.17
CA SER A 272 -2.21 -6.19 -1.48
C SER A 272 -2.88 -7.39 -2.16
N ARG A 273 -4.16 -7.55 -1.80
CA ARG A 273 -5.27 -8.15 -2.59
C ARG A 273 -5.47 -9.64 -2.48
N GLY A 274 -6.69 -10.08 -2.14
CA GLY A 274 -7.41 -11.24 -2.71
C GLY A 274 -6.70 -12.61 -2.81
N PHE A 275 -5.54 -12.77 -2.21
CA PHE A 275 -4.72 -13.97 -2.36
C PHE A 275 -5.02 -14.88 -1.19
N TYR A 276 -5.78 -15.94 -1.46
CA TYR A 276 -5.89 -17.09 -0.57
C TYR A 276 -4.50 -17.70 -0.38
N PHE A 277 -3.97 -17.64 0.84
CA PHE A 277 -2.75 -18.34 1.23
C PHE A 277 -3.13 -19.75 1.71
N PRO A 278 -2.29 -20.77 1.45
CA PRO A 278 -2.47 -22.06 2.10
C PRO A 278 -2.34 -21.89 3.62
N THR A 279 -2.87 -22.85 4.39
CA THR A 279 -2.61 -22.91 5.83
C THR A 279 -1.11 -22.90 6.08
N VAL A 280 -0.64 -21.89 6.80
CA VAL A 280 0.78 -21.69 7.14
C VAL A 280 1.01 -22.25 8.54
N ASP A 281 2.13 -22.95 8.74
CA ASP A 281 2.46 -23.57 10.03
C ASP A 281 3.04 -22.54 11.01
N VAL A 282 3.86 -21.62 10.51
CA VAL A 282 4.55 -20.63 11.35
C VAL A 282 4.58 -19.25 10.70
N VAL A 283 4.24 -18.24 11.49
CA VAL A 283 4.41 -16.82 11.14
C VAL A 283 5.44 -16.19 12.07
N ILE A 284 6.51 -15.64 11.50
CA ILE A 284 7.60 -15.01 12.23
C ILE A 284 7.62 -13.51 11.94
N ASN A 285 7.30 -12.71 12.94
CA ASN A 285 7.49 -11.26 12.87
C ASN A 285 8.95 -10.92 13.19
N HIS A 286 9.80 -10.84 12.16
CA HIS A 286 11.19 -10.41 12.35
C HIS A 286 11.24 -9.02 12.96
N ASN A 287 10.35 -8.12 12.56
CA ASN A 287 10.15 -6.84 13.24
C ASN A 287 8.74 -6.81 13.81
N VAL A 288 8.60 -6.31 15.03
CA VAL A 288 7.28 -6.05 15.61
C VAL A 288 6.54 -5.08 14.67
N PRO A 289 5.30 -5.41 14.25
CA PRO A 289 4.49 -4.51 13.44
C PRO A 289 4.34 -3.14 14.12
N ILE A 290 4.26 -2.08 13.32
CA ILE A 290 4.15 -0.71 13.85
C ILE A 290 2.78 -0.48 14.46
N ARG A 291 1.75 -1.17 13.98
CA ARG A 291 0.37 -1.06 14.45
C ARG A 291 -0.08 -2.39 15.05
N PRO A 292 -0.70 -2.41 16.23
CA PRO A 292 -1.21 -3.64 16.85
C PRO A 292 -2.34 -4.34 16.07
N LYS A 293 -2.94 -3.66 15.08
CA LYS A 293 -4.00 -4.21 14.22
C LYS A 293 -3.48 -4.96 12.99
N ASP A 294 -2.20 -4.77 12.63
CA ASP A 294 -1.55 -5.41 11.48
C ASP A 294 -0.80 -6.68 11.95
#